data_AF-A0A2V6WZH6-F1
#
_entry.id   AF-A0A2V6WZH6-F1
#
_cell.length_a   1.000
_cell.length_b   1.000
_cell.length_c   1.000
_cell.angle_alpha   90.00
_cell.angle_beta   90.00
_cell.angle_gamma   90.00
#
_symmetry.space_group_name_H-M   'P 1'
#
loop_
_entity.id
_entity.type
_entity.pdbx_description
1 polymer ?
#
loop_
_entity_poly.entity_id
_entity_poly.type
_entity_poly.pdbx_seq_one_letter_code
_entity_poly.pdbx_strand_id
1 'polypeptide(L)'
;DEATADAALDLIEVDYEPLPPVITLEEALAPGAPLVHTGKPQAGIFADLSTLRPEPGTNICHQFHFARGDSAGALASADLVLDDTYRFPPVQHYAMEPHAAVAVWSETDGLTIWASSQNPYSVRVELAKMFDVPLARIRVVVPHLGGGFGSKTYAKLEPLAAALA
;
A
#
# COMPACT_ATOMS: atom_id res chain seq x y z
N ASP A 1 -2.07 -25.19 -15.41
CA ASP A 1 -3.39 -24.96 -14.78
C ASP A 1 -3.17 -24.58 -13.32
N GLU A 2 -4.23 -24.37 -12.55
CA GLU A 2 -4.14 -23.93 -11.14
C GLU A 2 -3.37 -24.94 -10.28
N ALA A 3 -3.68 -26.24 -10.40
CA ALA A 3 -2.99 -27.29 -9.66
C ALA A 3 -1.49 -27.36 -9.98
N THR A 4 -1.10 -27.16 -11.24
CA THR A 4 0.32 -27.08 -11.62
C THR A 4 0.99 -25.85 -11.04
N ALA A 5 0.31 -24.71 -10.98
CA ALA A 5 0.85 -23.49 -10.40
C ALA A 5 1.08 -23.64 -8.89
N ASP A 6 0.12 -24.22 -8.16
CA ASP A 6 0.25 -24.51 -6.73
C ASP A 6 1.43 -25.47 -6.46
N ALA A 7 1.52 -26.56 -7.24
CA ALA A 7 2.63 -27.50 -7.11
C ALA A 7 4.00 -26.88 -7.44
N ALA A 8 4.05 -25.87 -8.33
CA ALA A 8 5.28 -25.17 -8.64
C ALA A 8 5.78 -24.30 -7.48
N LEU A 9 4.90 -23.80 -6.61
CA LEU A 9 5.28 -23.02 -5.44
C LEU A 9 6.10 -23.85 -4.44
N ASP A 10 5.76 -25.13 -4.27
CA ASP A 10 6.47 -26.06 -3.38
C ASP A 10 7.91 -26.37 -3.84
N LEU A 11 8.24 -26.03 -5.09
CA LEU A 11 9.58 -26.21 -5.67
C LEU A 11 10.48 -24.99 -5.49
N ILE A 12 9.95 -23.87 -5.00
CA ILE A 12 10.71 -22.64 -4.80
C ILE A 12 11.37 -22.70 -3.43
N GLU A 13 12.70 -22.78 -3.42
CA GLU A 13 13.51 -22.64 -2.21
C GLU A 13 13.96 -21.19 -2.04
N VAL A 14 13.72 -20.62 -0.85
CA VAL A 14 14.17 -19.26 -0.52
C VAL A 14 14.91 -19.27 0.82
N ASP A 15 16.17 -18.88 0.78
CA ASP A 15 17.01 -18.72 1.97
C ASP A 15 16.81 -17.32 2.56
N TYR A 16 16.29 -17.26 3.79
CA TYR A 16 16.10 -16.01 4.53
C TYR A 16 17.09 -15.91 5.69
N GLU A 17 17.55 -14.70 5.98
CA GLU A 17 18.11 -14.33 7.28
C GLU A 17 16.98 -13.74 8.14
N PRO A 18 16.46 -14.46 9.15
CA PRO A 18 15.35 -13.96 9.94
C PRO A 18 15.75 -12.75 10.78
N LEU A 19 14.99 -11.66 10.68
CA LEU A 19 15.14 -10.48 11.52
C LEU A 19 14.04 -10.44 12.59
N PRO A 20 14.27 -9.83 13.76
CA PRO A 20 13.24 -9.68 14.77
C PRO A 20 12.06 -8.85 14.22
N PRO A 21 10.82 -9.36 14.32
CA PRO A 21 9.65 -8.65 13.81
C PRO A 21 9.31 -7.45 14.70
N VAL A 22 8.75 -6.41 14.07
CA VAL A 22 8.21 -5.22 14.73
C VAL A 22 6.73 -5.12 14.36
N ILE A 23 5.84 -5.50 15.27
CA ILE A 23 4.41 -5.71 14.98
C ILE A 23 3.48 -4.82 15.81
N THR A 24 4.01 -4.10 16.80
CA THR A 24 3.28 -3.08 17.55
C THR A 24 3.86 -1.69 17.36
N LEU A 25 3.05 -0.66 17.62
CA LEU A 25 3.51 0.72 17.60
C LEU A 25 4.59 0.96 18.67
N GLU A 26 4.39 0.39 19.85
CA GLU A 26 5.29 0.50 20.98
C GLU A 26 6.67 -0.12 20.67
N GLU A 27 6.71 -1.30 20.03
CA GLU A 27 7.96 -1.91 19.53
C GLU A 27 8.64 -1.03 18.47
N ALA A 28 7.86 -0.49 17.53
CA ALA A 28 8.41 0.32 16.43
C ALA A 28 9.06 1.61 16.90
N LEU A 29 8.53 2.21 17.98
CA LEU A 29 9.01 3.47 18.56
C LEU A 29 10.12 3.28 19.61
N ALA A 30 10.40 2.04 20.03
CA ALA A 30 11.38 1.77 21.07
C ALA A 30 12.79 2.17 20.61
N PRO A 31 13.64 2.71 21.51
CA PRO A 31 15.04 2.98 21.19
C PRO A 31 15.76 1.71 20.72
N GLY A 32 16.37 1.77 19.54
CA GLY A 32 17.09 0.64 18.95
C GLY A 32 16.21 -0.44 18.31
N ALA A 33 14.91 -0.18 18.10
CA ALA A 33 14.03 -1.07 17.35
C ALA A 33 14.62 -1.38 15.95
N PRO A 34 14.52 -2.63 15.45
CA PRO A 34 14.86 -2.94 14.07
C PRO A 34 14.13 -2.00 13.10
N LEU A 35 14.87 -1.46 12.13
CA LEU A 35 14.29 -0.57 11.13
C LEU A 35 13.63 -1.39 10.02
N VAL A 36 12.34 -1.18 9.81
CA VAL A 36 11.58 -1.82 8.71
C VAL A 36 12.02 -1.28 7.36
N HIS A 37 12.32 0.02 7.30
CA HIS A 37 12.79 0.69 6.10
C HIS A 37 14.19 1.28 6.33
N THR A 38 15.21 0.65 5.74
CA THR A 38 16.62 1.07 5.84
C THR A 38 17.09 1.90 4.63
N GLY A 39 16.33 1.89 3.54
CA GLY A 39 16.64 2.59 2.30
C GLY A 39 16.23 4.06 2.30
N LYS A 40 16.52 4.75 1.18
CA LYS A 40 16.02 6.11 0.96
C LYS A 40 14.48 6.08 0.95
N PRO A 41 13.82 7.02 1.67
CA PRO A 41 12.39 7.18 1.58
C PRO A 41 11.90 7.28 0.14
N GLN A 42 10.99 6.39 -0.25
CA GLN A 42 10.33 6.40 -1.54
C GLN A 42 9.05 7.27 -1.55
N ALA A 43 8.97 8.24 -0.63
CA ALA A 43 7.85 9.17 -0.57
C ALA A 43 7.65 9.88 -1.93
N GLY A 44 6.41 9.91 -2.42
CA GLY A 44 6.06 10.51 -3.71
C GLY A 44 6.07 9.56 -4.92
N ILE A 45 6.40 8.27 -4.77
CA ILE A 45 6.09 7.27 -5.82
C ILE A 45 4.57 7.21 -6.04
N PHE A 46 3.83 7.17 -4.95
CA PHE A 46 2.38 7.38 -4.92
C PHE A 46 2.10 8.87 -4.71
N ALA A 47 1.32 9.47 -5.61
CA ALA A 47 1.13 10.92 -5.67
C ALA A 47 0.51 11.50 -4.39
N ASP A 48 -0.37 10.75 -3.76
CA ASP A 48 -1.05 11.07 -2.50
C ASP A 48 -0.18 10.86 -1.25
N LEU A 49 0.91 10.09 -1.36
CA LEU A 49 1.92 9.93 -0.32
C LEU A 49 3.11 10.88 -0.47
N SER A 50 3.04 11.85 -1.40
CA SER A 50 4.11 12.85 -1.63
C SER A 50 4.33 13.80 -0.45
N THR A 51 3.36 13.91 0.45
CA THR A 51 3.43 14.73 1.66
C THR A 51 4.07 14.01 2.85
N LEU A 52 4.33 12.69 2.75
CA LEU A 52 4.99 11.96 3.82
C LEU A 52 6.39 12.53 4.07
N ARG A 53 6.74 12.60 5.35
CA ARG A 53 8.01 13.13 5.87
C ARG A 53 8.53 12.13 6.90
N PRO A 54 9.17 11.04 6.46
CA PRO A 54 9.71 10.05 7.37
C PRO A 54 10.90 10.61 8.13
N GLU A 55 11.03 10.20 9.39
CA GLU A 55 12.13 10.60 10.25
C GLU A 55 13.31 9.61 10.08
N PRO A 56 14.46 10.06 9.54
CA PRO A 56 15.58 9.18 9.23
C PRO A 56 16.08 8.41 10.46
N GLY A 57 16.34 7.11 10.28
CA GLY A 57 16.86 6.25 11.35
C GLY A 57 15.82 5.83 12.37
N THR A 58 14.52 6.00 12.08
CA THR A 58 13.41 5.54 12.92
C THR A 58 12.37 4.79 12.10
N ASN A 59 11.38 4.18 12.75
CA ASN A 59 10.20 3.59 12.10
C ASN A 59 9.05 4.61 11.89
N ILE A 60 9.30 5.92 12.10
CA ILE A 60 8.29 6.97 11.96
C ILE A 60 8.20 7.39 10.48
N CYS A 61 7.14 6.95 9.81
CA CYS A 61 6.92 7.27 8.40
C CYS A 61 6.41 8.70 8.16
N HIS A 62 5.73 9.29 9.14
CA HIS A 62 5.21 10.66 9.09
C HIS A 62 4.77 11.14 10.48
N GLN A 63 4.91 12.44 10.73
CA GLN A 63 4.31 13.15 11.86
C GLN A 63 3.49 14.33 11.36
N PHE A 64 2.30 14.51 11.92
CA PHE A 64 1.40 15.61 11.61
C PHE A 64 1.08 16.40 12.87
N HIS A 65 1.31 17.71 12.83
CA HIS A 65 1.00 18.64 13.92
C HIS A 65 -0.02 19.67 13.43
N PHE A 66 -1.14 19.79 14.14
CA PHE A 66 -2.20 20.75 13.84
C PHE A 66 -2.46 21.63 15.06
N ALA A 67 -2.39 22.93 14.85
CA ALA A 67 -2.67 23.93 15.87
C ALA A 67 -3.60 25.01 15.30
N ARG A 68 -4.59 25.41 16.10
CA ARG A 68 -5.53 26.47 15.74
C ARG A 68 -5.97 27.22 17.00
N GLY A 69 -5.73 28.52 17.04
CA GLY A 69 -6.03 29.35 18.21
C GLY A 69 -5.13 29.04 19.41
N ASP A 70 -5.56 29.43 20.60
CA ASP A 70 -4.89 29.18 21.87
C ASP A 70 -5.58 28.01 22.61
N SER A 71 -5.15 26.79 22.31
CA SER A 71 -5.69 25.58 22.95
C SER A 71 -5.34 25.50 24.44
N ALA A 72 -4.17 26.01 24.84
CA ALA A 72 -3.72 25.98 26.22
C ALA A 72 -4.59 26.89 27.10
N GLY A 73 -4.88 28.11 26.64
CA GLY A 73 -5.80 29.02 27.31
C GLY A 73 -7.22 28.46 27.39
N ALA A 74 -7.73 27.89 26.29
CA ALA A 74 -9.06 27.30 26.25
C ALA A 74 -9.23 26.11 27.22
N LEU A 75 -8.22 25.23 27.31
CA LEU A 75 -8.20 24.12 28.25
C LEU A 75 -8.13 24.60 29.70
N ALA A 76 -7.31 25.63 29.98
CA ALA A 76 -7.15 26.18 31.32
C ALA A 76 -8.42 26.89 31.85
N SER A 77 -9.23 27.48 30.95
CA SER A 77 -10.46 28.19 31.31
C SER A 77 -11.73 27.33 31.26
N ALA A 78 -11.63 26.05 30.88
CA ALA A 78 -12.80 25.19 30.69
C ALA A 78 -13.42 24.75 32.02
N ASP A 79 -14.75 24.69 32.08
CA ASP A 79 -15.47 24.19 33.25
C ASP A 79 -15.28 22.68 33.48
N LEU A 80 -14.97 21.94 32.40
CA LEU A 80 -14.69 20.50 32.42
C LEU A 80 -13.69 20.15 31.31
N VAL A 81 -12.70 19.33 31.67
CA VAL A 81 -11.73 18.73 30.73
C VAL A 81 -11.79 17.21 30.91
N LEU A 82 -11.91 16.49 29.80
CA LEU A 82 -11.85 15.03 29.75
C LEU A 82 -10.63 14.62 28.92
N ASP A 83 -9.89 13.65 29.41
CA ASP A 83 -8.74 13.05 28.72
C ASP A 83 -8.89 11.53 28.78
N ASP A 84 -9.00 10.92 27.60
CA ASP A 84 -9.25 9.49 27.43
C ASP A 84 -8.45 8.95 26.24
N THR A 85 -8.06 7.67 26.34
CA THR A 85 -7.34 6.96 25.28
C THR A 85 -8.23 5.92 24.62
N TYR A 86 -8.34 5.97 23.30
CA TYR A 86 -9.13 5.05 22.50
C TYR A 86 -8.22 4.24 21.55
N ARG A 87 -8.52 2.96 21.38
CA ARG A 87 -7.81 2.07 20.44
C ARG A 87 -8.84 1.33 19.59
N PHE A 88 -8.54 1.19 18.30
CA PHE A 88 -9.38 0.48 17.34
C PHE A 88 -8.60 -0.71 16.76
N PRO A 89 -9.22 -1.89 16.62
CA PRO A 89 -8.56 -3.04 16.02
C PRO A 89 -8.37 -2.82 14.51
N PRO A 90 -7.43 -3.54 13.87
CA PRO A 90 -7.40 -3.61 12.41
C PRO A 90 -8.72 -4.22 11.89
N VAL A 91 -9.29 -3.60 10.87
CA VAL A 91 -10.49 -4.07 10.18
C VAL A 91 -10.19 -4.29 8.71
N GLN A 92 -10.86 -5.27 8.11
CA GLN A 92 -10.74 -5.57 6.69
C GLN A 92 -11.98 -5.06 5.94
N HIS A 93 -11.79 -4.75 4.66
CA HIS A 93 -12.82 -4.14 3.80
C HIS A 93 -13.96 -5.10 3.43
N TYR A 94 -13.73 -6.41 3.46
CA TYR A 94 -14.70 -7.47 3.16
C TYR A 94 -15.50 -7.24 1.85
N ALA A 95 -14.81 -6.86 0.77
CA ALA A 95 -15.41 -6.96 -0.57
C ALA A 95 -15.73 -8.43 -0.87
N MET A 96 -16.94 -8.69 -1.37
CA MET A 96 -17.38 -10.07 -1.67
C MET A 96 -16.63 -10.68 -2.86
N GLU A 97 -16.23 -9.85 -3.82
CA GLU A 97 -15.34 -10.25 -4.90
C GLU A 97 -13.88 -10.18 -4.42
N PRO A 98 -13.10 -11.27 -4.53
CA PRO A 98 -11.65 -11.27 -4.28
C PRO A 98 -10.90 -10.29 -5.19
N HIS A 99 -9.65 -10.00 -4.84
CA HIS A 99 -8.75 -9.32 -5.76
C HIS A 99 -8.41 -10.24 -6.93
N ALA A 100 -8.58 -9.76 -8.16
CA ALA A 100 -8.26 -10.50 -9.37
C ALA A 100 -7.64 -9.58 -10.43
N ALA A 101 -6.66 -10.11 -11.17
CA ALA A 101 -6.05 -9.46 -12.31
C ALA A 101 -5.70 -10.50 -13.39
N VAL A 102 -5.97 -10.18 -14.64
CA VAL A 102 -5.58 -10.97 -15.82
C VAL A 102 -4.85 -10.03 -16.77
N ALA A 103 -3.63 -10.38 -17.14
CA ALA A 103 -2.80 -9.58 -18.01
C ALA A 103 -2.47 -10.33 -19.30
N VAL A 104 -2.36 -9.59 -20.39
CA VAL A 104 -1.88 -10.07 -21.70
C VAL A 104 -0.92 -9.04 -22.25
N TRP A 105 0.28 -9.47 -22.60
CA TRP A 105 1.24 -8.67 -23.36
C TRP A 105 1.16 -9.01 -24.86
N SER A 106 1.24 -7.98 -25.69
CA SER A 106 1.34 -8.08 -27.14
C SER A 106 2.45 -7.15 -27.62
N GLU A 107 3.31 -7.64 -28.53
CA GLU A 107 4.36 -6.82 -29.14
C GLU A 107 3.81 -5.59 -29.86
N THR A 108 2.60 -5.69 -30.42
CA THR A 108 1.94 -4.60 -31.15
C THR A 108 1.20 -3.66 -30.20
N ASP A 109 0.38 -4.20 -29.31
CA ASP A 109 -0.59 -3.42 -28.52
C ASP A 109 -0.09 -3.05 -27.12
N GLY A 110 1.00 -3.68 -26.67
CA GLY A 110 1.52 -3.56 -25.30
C GLY A 110 0.70 -4.36 -24.29
N LEU A 111 0.63 -3.87 -23.06
CA LEU A 111 -0.02 -4.51 -21.93
C LEU A 111 -1.51 -4.19 -21.89
N THR A 112 -2.36 -5.21 -21.96
CA THR A 112 -3.77 -5.09 -21.55
C THR A 112 -3.99 -5.86 -20.27
N ILE A 113 -4.63 -5.23 -19.29
CA ILE A 113 -4.94 -5.84 -18.01
C ILE A 113 -6.41 -5.65 -17.64
N TRP A 114 -7.08 -6.74 -17.26
CA TRP A 114 -8.40 -6.74 -16.66
C TRP A 114 -8.23 -6.89 -15.15
N ALA A 115 -8.74 -5.95 -14.36
CA ALA A 115 -8.50 -5.94 -12.93
C ALA A 115 -9.73 -5.52 -12.12
N SER A 116 -9.88 -6.11 -10.94
CA SER A 116 -10.81 -5.65 -9.91
C SER A 116 -10.23 -4.40 -9.22
N SER A 117 -10.35 -3.23 -9.85
CA SER A 117 -9.71 -1.99 -9.39
C SER A 117 -10.70 -0.85 -9.22
N GLN A 118 -10.52 -0.03 -8.18
CA GLN A 118 -11.22 1.25 -7.99
C GLN A 118 -10.53 2.41 -8.69
N ASN A 119 -9.26 2.25 -9.10
CA ASN A 119 -8.41 3.34 -9.57
C ASN A 119 -7.59 2.94 -10.83
N PRO A 120 -8.25 2.57 -11.95
CA PRO A 120 -7.56 2.05 -13.13
C PRO A 120 -6.52 2.99 -13.73
N TYR A 121 -6.74 4.31 -13.63
CA TYR A 121 -5.77 5.30 -14.12
C TYR A 121 -4.49 5.36 -13.27
N SER A 122 -4.63 5.29 -11.93
CA SER A 122 -3.47 5.24 -11.04
C SER A 122 -2.68 3.97 -11.26
N VAL A 123 -3.36 2.81 -11.32
CA VAL A 123 -2.74 1.52 -11.65
C VAL A 123 -1.97 1.61 -12.97
N ARG A 124 -2.57 2.19 -14.02
CA ARG A 124 -1.90 2.38 -15.32
C ARG A 124 -0.61 3.19 -15.21
N VAL A 125 -0.63 4.28 -14.44
CA VAL A 125 0.55 5.14 -14.22
C VAL A 125 1.62 4.42 -13.40
N GLU A 126 1.21 3.68 -12.38
CA GLU A 126 2.10 2.87 -11.54
C GLU A 126 2.79 1.78 -12.37
N LEU A 127 2.05 1.02 -13.17
CA LEU A 127 2.60 -0.01 -14.07
C LEU A 127 3.57 0.58 -15.10
N ALA A 128 3.23 1.72 -15.71
CA ALA A 128 4.10 2.41 -16.66
C ALA A 128 5.46 2.74 -16.03
N LYS A 129 5.45 3.24 -14.79
CA LYS A 129 6.67 3.57 -14.04
C LYS A 129 7.44 2.32 -13.60
N MET A 130 6.74 1.29 -13.12
CA MET A 130 7.37 0.06 -12.60
C MET A 130 8.12 -0.70 -13.70
N PHE A 131 7.52 -0.80 -14.90
CA PHE A 131 8.07 -1.59 -16.00
C PHE A 131 8.79 -0.77 -17.07
N ASP A 132 8.93 0.55 -16.87
CA ASP A 132 9.51 1.48 -17.85
C ASP A 132 8.87 1.37 -19.25
N VAL A 133 7.53 1.26 -19.27
CA VAL A 133 6.73 1.13 -20.50
C VAL A 133 5.96 2.43 -20.73
N PRO A 134 5.91 2.96 -21.98
CA PRO A 134 5.12 4.16 -22.26
C PRO A 134 3.66 3.99 -21.84
N LEU A 135 3.10 4.99 -21.16
CA LEU A 135 1.72 4.96 -20.66
C LEU A 135 0.70 4.58 -21.75
N ALA A 136 0.93 5.03 -22.99
CA ALA A 136 0.10 4.73 -24.15
C ALA A 136 0.04 3.23 -24.52
N ARG A 137 1.04 2.45 -24.13
CA ARG A 137 1.13 0.99 -24.35
C ARG A 137 0.52 0.17 -23.21
N ILE A 138 -0.17 0.79 -22.26
CA ILE A 138 -0.85 0.10 -21.17
C ILE A 138 -2.33 0.44 -21.21
N ARG A 139 -3.18 -0.59 -21.20
CA ARG A 139 -4.63 -0.49 -21.12
C ARG A 139 -5.13 -1.24 -19.89
N VAL A 140 -5.74 -0.52 -18.96
CA VAL A 140 -6.41 -1.12 -17.80
C VAL A 140 -7.92 -1.13 -18.05
N VAL A 141 -8.54 -2.30 -17.92
CA VAL A 141 -9.98 -2.54 -18.07
C VAL A 141 -10.53 -2.99 -16.73
N VAL A 142 -11.59 -2.34 -16.25
CA VAL A 142 -12.31 -2.73 -15.03
C VAL A 142 -13.70 -3.20 -15.44
N PRO A 143 -14.00 -4.51 -15.33
CA PRO A 143 -15.35 -5.04 -15.52
C PRO A 143 -16.31 -4.60 -14.41
N HIS A 144 -17.46 -5.26 -14.29
CA HIS A 144 -18.31 -5.09 -13.10
C HIS A 144 -17.51 -5.43 -11.84
N LEU A 145 -17.50 -4.49 -10.88
CA LEU A 145 -16.67 -4.55 -9.69
C LEU A 145 -17.52 -4.99 -8.49
N GLY A 146 -17.16 -6.10 -7.84
CA GLY A 146 -17.89 -6.69 -6.72
C GLY A 146 -17.51 -6.09 -5.36
N GLY A 147 -17.48 -4.76 -5.29
CA GLY A 147 -17.08 -4.00 -4.09
C GLY A 147 -15.57 -3.84 -3.93
N GLY A 148 -15.18 -2.92 -3.06
CA GLY A 148 -13.76 -2.63 -2.78
C GLY A 148 -13.56 -1.86 -1.48
N PHE A 149 -14.38 -0.84 -1.22
CA PHE A 149 -14.40 -0.05 0.03
C PHE A 149 -13.05 0.59 0.40
N GLY A 150 -12.10 0.69 -0.54
CA GLY A 150 -10.73 1.17 -0.33
C GLY A 150 -9.67 0.09 -0.56
N SER A 151 -10.01 -1.20 -0.44
CA SER A 151 -9.05 -2.31 -0.61
C SER A 151 -8.52 -2.46 -2.03
N LYS A 152 -9.24 -1.96 -3.03
CA LYS A 152 -8.93 -2.06 -4.46
C LYS A 152 -8.43 -0.73 -5.04
N THR A 153 -7.94 0.16 -4.17
CA THR A 153 -7.14 1.34 -4.55
C THR A 153 -5.65 0.99 -4.59
N TYR A 154 -4.89 1.70 -5.42
CA TYR A 154 -3.49 1.39 -5.80
C TYR A 154 -3.35 0.04 -6.51
N ALA A 155 -2.22 -0.19 -7.16
CA ALA A 155 -1.89 -1.49 -7.70
C ALA A 155 -1.74 -2.54 -6.58
N LYS A 156 -2.32 -3.73 -6.79
CA LYS A 156 -2.25 -4.90 -5.90
C LYS A 156 -1.67 -6.09 -6.66
N LEU A 157 -2.53 -6.82 -7.37
CA LEU A 157 -2.14 -8.00 -8.15
C LEU A 157 -1.73 -7.63 -9.57
N GLU A 158 -2.10 -6.43 -10.02
CA GLU A 158 -1.86 -5.96 -11.37
C GLU A 158 -0.37 -6.02 -11.79
N PRO A 159 0.61 -5.62 -10.95
CA PRO A 159 2.01 -5.70 -11.32
C PRO A 159 2.50 -7.15 -11.43
N LEU A 160 2.02 -8.06 -10.58
CA LEU A 160 2.41 -9.48 -10.63
C LEU A 160 1.87 -10.15 -11.89
N ALA A 161 0.59 -9.93 -12.21
CA ALA A 161 0.00 -10.44 -13.44
C ALA A 161 0.72 -9.88 -14.68
N ALA A 162 1.05 -8.58 -14.68
CA ALA A 162 1.79 -7.95 -15.77
C ALA A 162 3.21 -8.50 -15.93
N ALA A 163 3.92 -8.82 -14.84
CA ALA A 163 5.27 -9.37 -14.89
C ALA A 163 5.33 -10.81 -15.43
N LEU A 164 4.24 -11.57 -15.33
CA LEU A 164 4.13 -12.94 -15.81
C LEU A 164 3.62 -13.04 -17.27
N ALA A 165 3.03 -11.98 -17.80
CA ALA A 165 2.42 -11.92 -19.13
C ALA A 165 3.45 -11.59 -20.22
#